data_AF-A0A3N2DAE6-F1
#
_entry.id   AF-A0A3N2DAE6-F1
#
_cell.length_a   1.000
_cell.length_b   1.000
_cell.length_c   1.000
_cell.angle_alpha   90.00
_cell.angle_beta   90.00
_cell.angle_gamma   90.00
#
_symmetry.space_group_name_H-M   'P 1'
#
loop_
_entity.id
_entity.type
_entity.pdbx_description
1 polymer ?
#
loop_
_entity_poly.entity_id
_entity_poly.type
_entity_poly.pdbx_seq_one_letter_code
_entity_poly.pdbx_strand_id
1 'polypeptide(L)'
;MLIVARGRWTYDGVRELPVDIVGLDHDFWFELDRADGVAGPDDRPRQPDAPGLLYYVRFRHAGETSTPTWPDSAGYPTVEEARRAAESRVPGAIVWA
;
A
#
# COMPACT_ATOMS: atom_id res chain seq x y z
N MET A 1 -4.62 -0.18 -10.83
CA MET A 1 -4.49 -0.71 -9.46
C MET A 1 -4.91 -2.17 -9.43
N LEU A 2 -4.12 -3.02 -8.79
CA LEU A 2 -4.44 -4.44 -8.56
C LEU A 2 -4.38 -4.74 -7.04
N ILE A 3 -5.37 -5.45 -6.49
CA ILE A 3 -5.24 -6.02 -5.14
C ILE A 3 -4.48 -7.34 -5.26
N VAL A 4 -3.27 -7.40 -4.71
CA VAL A 4 -2.35 -8.55 -4.83
C VAL A 4 -2.36 -9.45 -3.61
N ALA A 5 -2.79 -8.94 -2.45
CA ALA A 5 -3.03 -9.74 -1.26
C ALA A 5 -4.16 -9.13 -0.45
N ARG A 6 -4.95 -9.99 0.20
CA ARG A 6 -5.98 -9.61 1.16
C ARG A 6 -5.67 -10.24 2.50
N GLY A 7 -5.92 -9.51 3.56
CA GLY A 7 -5.76 -9.99 4.92
C GLY A 7 -6.78 -9.39 5.85
N ARG A 8 -6.78 -9.91 7.08
CA ARG A 8 -7.58 -9.41 8.19
C ARG A 8 -6.74 -9.33 9.45
N TRP A 9 -7.02 -8.35 10.30
CA TRP A 9 -6.36 -8.17 11.58
C TRP A 9 -7.37 -7.78 12.66
N THR A 10 -7.04 -8.08 13.91
CA THR A 10 -7.92 -7.79 15.04
C THR A 10 -7.52 -6.46 15.70
N TYR A 11 -8.40 -5.48 15.60
CA TYR A 11 -8.30 -4.23 16.33
C TYR A 11 -8.85 -4.39 17.75
N ASP A 12 -8.06 -3.97 18.73
CA ASP A 12 -8.40 -3.98 20.17
C ASP A 12 -8.89 -5.36 20.68
N GLY A 13 -8.41 -6.45 20.08
CA GLY A 13 -8.77 -7.81 20.47
C GLY A 13 -10.19 -8.26 20.12
N VAL A 14 -11.04 -7.39 19.56
CA VAL A 14 -12.48 -7.69 19.39
C VAL A 14 -12.98 -7.49 17.95
N ARG A 15 -12.40 -6.57 17.17
CA ARG A 15 -12.93 -6.21 15.85
C ARG A 15 -12.00 -6.65 14.73
N GLU A 16 -12.47 -7.55 13.87
CA GLU A 16 -11.76 -7.85 12.62
C GLU A 16 -11.90 -6.69 11.63
N LEU A 17 -10.76 -6.23 11.11
CA LEU A 17 -10.68 -5.19 10.08
C LEU A 17 -9.91 -5.73 8.87
N PRO A 18 -10.32 -5.35 7.64
CA PRO A 18 -9.60 -5.74 6.43
C PRO A 18 -8.29 -4.97 6.27
N VAL A 19 -7.36 -5.57 5.54
CA VAL A 19 -6.14 -4.95 5.03
C VAL A 19 -5.82 -5.55 3.67
N ASP A 20 -5.48 -4.72 2.70
CA ASP A 20 -5.06 -5.18 1.38
C ASP A 20 -3.66 -4.68 1.06
N ILE A 21 -2.90 -5.48 0.31
CA ILE A 21 -1.74 -5.00 -0.44
C ILE A 21 -2.19 -4.73 -1.88
N VAL A 22 -1.92 -3.52 -2.36
CA VAL A 22 -2.21 -3.13 -3.75
C VAL A 22 -0.95 -2.85 -4.53
N GLY A 23 -0.91 -3.28 -5.79
CA GLY A 23 0.10 -2.92 -6.77
C GLY A 23 -0.36 -1.75 -7.63
N LEU A 24 0.52 -0.75 -7.79
CA LEU A 24 0.41 0.37 -8.71
C LEU A 24 1.60 0.35 -9.67
N ASP A 25 1.39 0.72 -10.93
CA ASP A 25 2.41 0.83 -11.98
C ASP A 25 3.18 2.16 -11.95
N HIS A 26 2.94 2.97 -10.93
CA HIS A 26 3.56 4.27 -10.70
C HIS A 26 3.77 4.50 -9.20
N ASP A 27 4.62 5.47 -8.87
CA ASP A 27 4.77 5.91 -7.49
C ASP A 27 3.67 6.90 -7.12
N PHE A 28 2.67 6.42 -6.38
CA PHE A 28 1.50 7.23 -5.97
C PHE A 28 1.89 8.54 -5.28
N TRP A 29 2.86 8.50 -4.36
CA TRP A 29 3.22 9.68 -3.58
C TRP A 29 3.98 10.69 -4.43
N PHE A 30 4.87 10.23 -5.30
CA PHE A 30 5.54 11.11 -6.26
C PHE A 30 4.55 11.77 -7.22
N GLU A 31 3.56 11.01 -7.72
CA GLU A 31 2.52 11.55 -8.61
C GLU A 31 1.63 12.57 -7.91
N LEU A 32 1.30 12.35 -6.63
CA LEU A 32 0.56 13.30 -5.81
C LEU A 32 1.38 14.58 -5.58
N ASP A 33 2.63 14.46 -5.14
CA ASP A 33 3.52 15.60 -4.92
C ASP A 33 3.77 16.38 -6.21
N ARG A 34 3.85 15.69 -7.36
CA ARG A 34 3.95 16.31 -8.69
C ARG A 34 2.68 17.07 -9.05
N ALA A 35 1.51 16.49 -8.81
CA ALA A 35 0.21 17.13 -9.08
C ALA A 35 -0.01 18.38 -8.21
N ASP A 36 0.48 18.34 -6.97
CA ASP A 36 0.39 19.45 -6.01
C ASP A 36 1.51 20.50 -6.22
N GLY A 37 2.43 20.29 -7.16
CA GLY A 37 3.56 21.20 -7.43
C GLY A 37 4.61 21.23 -6.31
N VAL A 38 4.65 20.20 -5.47
CA VAL A 38 5.58 20.03 -4.35
C VAL A 38 6.86 19.32 -4.80
N ALA A 39 6.78 18.42 -5.79
CA ALA A 39 7.94 17.69 -6.30
C ALA A 39 8.95 18.65 -6.96
N GLY A 40 10.20 18.60 -6.51
CA GLY A 40 11.33 19.34 -7.06
C GLY A 40 11.82 18.77 -8.40
N PRO A 41 12.65 19.52 -9.14
CA PRO A 41 13.15 19.13 -10.46
C PRO A 41 14.02 17.86 -10.43
N ASP A 42 14.65 17.58 -9.30
CA ASP A 42 15.54 16.42 -9.10
C ASP A 42 14.85 15.24 -8.42
N ASP A 43 13.61 15.40 -7.96
CA ASP A 43 12.85 14.29 -7.39
C ASP A 43 12.57 13.25 -8.47
N ARG A 44 12.62 11.97 -8.08
CA ARG A 44 12.39 10.84 -8.97
C ARG A 44 11.38 9.90 -8.31
N PRO A 45 10.47 9.30 -9.09
CA PRO A 45 9.57 8.29 -8.55
C PRO A 45 10.39 7.11 -8.05
N ARG A 46 9.93 6.50 -6.97
CA ARG A 46 10.44 5.20 -6.55
C ARG A 46 10.28 4.21 -7.70
N GLN A 47 11.28 3.34 -7.88
CA GLN A 47 11.27 2.36 -8.95
C GLN A 47 10.62 1.06 -8.46
N PRO A 48 9.75 0.44 -9.27
CA PRO A 48 9.21 -0.87 -8.98
C PRO A 48 10.29 -1.97 -9.05
N ASP A 49 10.01 -3.14 -8.46
CA ASP A 49 10.80 -4.35 -8.68
C ASP A 49 10.40 -5.07 -10.00
N ALA A 50 10.87 -6.30 -10.18
CA ALA A 50 10.62 -7.13 -11.37
C ALA A 50 9.20 -7.74 -11.38
N PRO A 51 8.16 -6.91 -11.46
CA PRO A 51 7.15 -6.97 -12.51
C PRO A 51 6.62 -5.57 -12.91
N GLY A 52 7.30 -4.49 -12.52
CA GLY A 52 6.90 -3.12 -12.85
C GLY A 52 5.83 -2.53 -11.92
N LEU A 53 5.63 -3.09 -10.73
CA LEU A 53 4.69 -2.59 -9.72
C LEU A 53 5.39 -2.11 -8.44
N LEU A 54 4.82 -1.08 -7.82
CA LEU A 54 5.05 -0.70 -6.44
C LEU A 54 3.89 -1.15 -5.57
N TYR A 55 4.20 -1.70 -4.40
CA TYR A 55 3.23 -2.28 -3.50
C TYR A 55 2.96 -1.37 -2.31
N TYR A 56 1.68 -1.22 -1.97
CA TYR A 56 1.23 -0.33 -0.90
C TYR A 56 0.25 -1.06 0.01
N VAL A 57 0.25 -0.70 1.29
CA VAL A 57 -0.70 -1.19 2.29
C VAL A 57 -1.93 -0.29 2.31
N ARG A 58 -3.13 -0.88 2.33
CA ARG A 58 -4.39 -0.18 2.58
C ARG A 58 -5.11 -0.81 3.77
N PHE A 59 -5.38 0.02 4.77
CA PHE A 59 -6.25 -0.28 5.89
C PHE A 59 -7.59 0.43 5.75
N ARG A 60 -7.58 1.74 5.47
CA ARG A 60 -8.80 2.57 5.44
C ARG A 60 -9.70 2.23 4.25
N HIS A 61 -9.09 1.99 3.11
CA HIS A 61 -9.74 1.73 1.82
C HIS A 61 -9.58 0.26 1.37
N ALA A 62 -9.35 -0.65 2.32
CA ALA A 62 -9.24 -2.07 2.01
C ALA A 62 -10.57 -2.60 1.43
N GLY A 63 -10.47 -3.40 0.37
CA GLY A 63 -11.60 -3.91 -0.41
C GLY A 63 -12.08 -3.01 -1.54
N GLU A 64 -11.72 -1.72 -1.56
CA GLU A 64 -12.13 -0.82 -2.64
C GLU A 64 -11.38 -1.14 -3.94
N THR A 65 -12.12 -1.19 -5.06
CA THR A 65 -11.59 -1.51 -6.39
C THR A 65 -11.52 -0.32 -7.34
N SER A 66 -12.06 0.83 -6.95
CA SER A 66 -12.03 2.06 -7.75
C SER A 66 -10.66 2.74 -7.73
N THR A 67 -10.35 3.47 -8.80
CA THR A 67 -9.20 4.36 -8.89
C THR A 67 -9.66 5.83 -8.97
N PRO A 68 -8.89 6.78 -8.40
CA PRO A 68 -7.63 6.57 -7.70
C PRO A 68 -7.86 5.93 -6.31
N THR A 69 -6.82 5.33 -5.75
CA THR A 69 -6.86 4.74 -4.41
C THR A 69 -5.99 5.54 -3.46
N TRP A 70 -6.30 5.52 -2.16
CA TRP A 70 -5.47 6.14 -1.13
C TRP A 70 -4.72 5.06 -0.33
N PRO A 71 -3.40 4.87 -0.55
CA PRO A 71 -2.59 3.99 0.27
C PRO A 71 -2.33 4.59 1.66
N ASP A 72 -2.19 3.71 2.65
CA ASP A 72 -1.85 4.10 4.03
C ASP A 72 -0.34 4.01 4.30
N SER A 73 0.47 3.55 3.34
CA SER A 73 1.92 3.36 3.47
C SER A 73 2.72 4.02 2.35
N ALA A 74 4.04 4.07 2.51
CA ALA A 74 4.96 4.28 1.39
C ALA A 74 4.88 3.15 0.36
N GLY A 75 5.46 3.36 -0.82
CA GLY A 75 5.60 2.33 -1.85
C GLY A 75 6.75 1.38 -1.53
N TYR A 76 6.50 0.08 -1.63
CA TYR A 76 7.48 -0.98 -1.41
C TYR A 76 7.81 -1.68 -2.73
N PRO A 77 9.08 -2.06 -2.95
CA PRO A 77 9.48 -2.80 -4.13
C PRO A 77 8.84 -4.18 -4.16
N THR A 78 8.64 -4.89 -3.04
CA THR A 78 8.08 -6.26 -3.06
C THR A 78 6.79 -6.40 -2.26
N VAL A 79 5.97 -7.41 -2.59
CA VAL A 79 4.76 -7.75 -1.80
C VAL A 79 5.14 -8.13 -0.37
N GLU A 80 6.24 -8.86 -0.19
CA GLU A 80 6.74 -9.31 1.10
C GLU A 80 7.20 -8.14 2.00
N GLU A 81 7.78 -7.09 1.41
CA GLU A 81 8.09 -5.87 2.15
C GLU A 81 6.83 -5.12 2.57
N ALA A 82 5.84 -5.02 1.68
CA ALA A 82 4.56 -4.39 2.00
C ALA A 82 3.81 -5.17 3.10
N ARG A 83 3.82 -6.51 3.06
CA ARG A 83 3.23 -7.36 4.12
C ARG A 83 3.93 -7.15 5.47
N ARG A 84 5.26 -7.18 5.51
CA ARG A 84 6.04 -6.90 6.73
C ARG A 84 5.75 -5.51 7.30
N ALA A 85 5.61 -4.51 6.43
CA ALA A 85 5.23 -3.17 6.83
C ALA A 85 3.79 -3.05 7.34
N ALA A 86 2.86 -3.86 6.83
CA ALA A 86 1.51 -3.94 7.34
C ALA A 86 1.49 -4.59 8.74
N GLU A 87 2.19 -5.72 8.90
CA GLU A 87 2.28 -6.48 10.14
C GLU A 87 2.93 -5.67 11.27
N SER A 88 3.92 -4.82 10.98
CA SER A 88 4.57 -3.98 11.99
C SER A 88 3.69 -2.83 12.52
N ARG A 89 2.56 -2.55 11.87
CA ARG A 89 1.65 -1.45 12.23
C ARG A 89 0.46 -1.89 13.07
N VAL A 90 0.22 -3.19 13.19
CA VAL A 90 -0.92 -3.75 13.91
C VAL A 90 -0.44 -4.42 15.19
N PRO A 91 -1.22 -4.37 16.30
CA PRO A 91 -0.81 -4.96 17.57
C PRO A 91 -0.85 -6.50 17.61
N GLY A 92 -1.30 -7.15 16.54
CA GLY A 92 -1.44 -8.60 16.43
C GLY A 92 -1.13 -9.09 15.01
N ALA A 93 -1.32 -10.39 14.76
CA ALA A 93 -1.04 -10.96 13.45
C ALA A 93 -2.07 -10.52 12.39
N ILE A 94 -1.60 -10.35 11.16
CA ILE A 94 -2.47 -10.29 9.98
C ILE A 94 -2.64 -11.72 9.47
N VAL A 95 -3.88 -12.16 9.30
CA VAL A 95 -4.21 -13.41 8.62
C VAL A 95 -4.40 -13.09 7.14
N TRP A 96 -3.41 -13.48 6.32
CA TRP A 96 -3.45 -13.34 4.87
C TRP A 96 -4.25 -14.50 4.23
N ALA A 97 -5.01 -14.20 3.18
CA ALA A 97 -5.75 -15.17 2.37
C ALA A 97 -4.96 -15.64 1.13
#